data_AF-A0AA88YLP3-F1
#
_entry.id   AF-A0AA88YLP3-F1
#
_cell.length_a   1.000
_cell.length_b   1.000
_cell.length_c   1.000
_cell.angle_alpha   90.00
_cell.angle_beta   90.00
_cell.angle_gamma   90.00
#
_symmetry.space_group_name_H-M   'P 1'
#
loop_
_entity.id
_entity.type
_entity.pdbx_description
1 polymer ?
#
loop_
_entity_poly.entity_id
_entity_poly.type
_entity_poly.pdbx_seq_one_letter_code
_entity_poly.pdbx_strand_id
1 'polypeptide(L)'
;MNYCQFLCYGLLKIFLKEVINTNQSISDLLCSYFLKTAIFWEIITTRSTWSKKDFLARFWDCFRRLISWVENGYCPNFFIPENNMFLGKIHGRVQRRLLDHLLSLYNKGYNCIPVCNCTPCTMILANPQMFALKFIDFNIDKIDYDINLLNKFCHLLNNIGTSDFSTLLMKMSSLQHIRTQNEVAPWSNGILAFSLELELLFSSMNYIIDALHVSSNKVTYHSVCKYVTAFGRHRFDLSTNNLLSAFALYKLGMYAHASRILIKLRARLQQSLCIHSCCTDRVRYEAAGGELYPPDVMMRKAFLIPLRLMECPVSELDLEHQNLNINITYHPTVFMNFLLFLSYFRMSMFEDADSVIHDLTTFIKKENTIETFSPVSFEMLGICQEMGGYIQDAYNTYKKALNEPRYRIICQATVKRIQNLRARYGDFLIDDLDSVAS
;
A
#
# COMPACT_ATOMS: atom_id res chain seq x y z
N MET A 1 -19.49 15.24 -6.81
CA MET A 1 -20.08 13.98 -7.29
C MET A 1 -19.82 12.91 -6.24
N ASN A 2 -20.79 12.06 -5.92
CA ASN A 2 -20.60 10.88 -5.08
C ASN A 2 -20.02 9.71 -5.91
N TYR A 3 -19.68 8.59 -5.24
CA TYR A 3 -19.05 7.44 -5.89
C TYR A 3 -19.89 6.85 -7.05
N CYS A 4 -21.20 6.72 -6.89
CA CYS A 4 -22.09 6.19 -7.94
C CYS A 4 -22.14 7.13 -9.16
N GLN A 5 -22.13 8.45 -8.94
CA GLN A 5 -22.05 9.45 -10.01
C GLN A 5 -20.71 9.39 -10.74
N PHE A 6 -19.61 9.18 -10.02
CA PHE A 6 -18.27 9.01 -10.61
C PHE A 6 -18.18 7.74 -11.47
N LEU A 7 -18.68 6.61 -10.97
CA LEU A 7 -18.73 5.36 -11.74
C LEU A 7 -19.60 5.51 -13.00
N CYS A 8 -20.71 6.24 -12.89
CA CYS A 8 -21.62 6.44 -14.02
C CYS A 8 -20.91 7.28 -15.10
N TYR A 9 -20.15 8.29 -14.68
CA TYR A 9 -19.28 9.06 -15.59
C TYR A 9 -18.20 8.21 -16.25
N GLY A 10 -17.55 7.33 -15.49
CA GLY A 10 -16.58 6.38 -16.03
C GLY A 10 -17.19 5.50 -17.12
N LEU A 11 -18.36 4.92 -16.84
CA LEU A 11 -19.08 4.06 -17.78
C LEU A 11 -19.53 4.84 -19.03
N LEU A 12 -20.06 6.05 -18.88
CA LEU A 12 -20.43 6.91 -20.01
C LEU A 12 -19.21 7.24 -20.89
N LYS A 13 -18.05 7.53 -20.30
CA LYS A 13 -16.82 7.79 -21.07
C LYS A 13 -16.37 6.58 -21.87
N ILE A 14 -16.42 5.39 -21.28
CA ILE A 14 -16.12 4.13 -21.96
C ILE A 14 -17.10 3.93 -23.11
N PHE A 15 -18.40 4.09 -22.85
CA PHE A 15 -19.46 3.97 -23.85
C PHE A 15 -19.30 4.96 -25.01
N LEU A 16 -18.90 6.20 -24.73
CA LEU A 16 -18.56 7.17 -25.77
C LEU A 16 -17.41 6.68 -26.65
N LYS A 17 -16.30 6.26 -26.04
CA LYS A 17 -15.10 5.87 -26.78
C LYS A 17 -15.28 4.58 -27.58
N GLU A 18 -15.87 3.56 -26.96
CA GLU A 18 -15.87 2.19 -27.46
C GLU A 18 -17.16 1.80 -28.18
N VAL A 19 -18.23 2.61 -28.08
CA VAL A 19 -19.50 2.33 -28.75
C VAL A 19 -19.89 3.49 -29.66
N ILE A 20 -20.09 4.69 -29.13
CA ILE A 20 -20.58 5.85 -29.93
C ILE A 20 -19.55 6.25 -30.99
N ASN A 21 -18.27 6.36 -30.62
CA ASN A 21 -17.23 6.85 -31.52
C ASN A 21 -16.67 5.78 -32.47
N THR A 22 -17.20 4.56 -32.45
CA THR A 22 -16.85 3.53 -33.45
C THR A 22 -17.35 3.90 -34.85
N ASN A 23 -18.40 4.70 -34.93
CA ASN A 23 -18.90 5.22 -36.19
C ASN A 23 -18.08 6.44 -36.62
N GLN A 24 -17.16 6.23 -37.56
CA GLN A 24 -16.26 7.27 -38.08
C GLN A 24 -16.97 8.55 -38.54
N SER A 25 -18.21 8.43 -39.05
CA SER A 25 -18.98 9.59 -39.53
C SER A 25 -19.44 10.57 -38.43
N ILE A 26 -19.32 10.17 -37.16
CA ILE A 26 -19.75 10.96 -35.99
C ILE A 26 -18.72 10.98 -34.85
N SER A 27 -17.56 10.33 -35.03
CA SER A 27 -16.58 10.03 -33.96
C SER A 27 -15.99 11.24 -33.22
N ASP A 28 -16.07 12.44 -33.79
CA ASP A 28 -15.58 13.69 -33.20
C ASP A 28 -16.69 14.68 -32.79
N LEU A 29 -17.96 14.31 -32.97
CA LEU A 29 -19.08 15.22 -32.67
C LEU A 29 -19.35 15.34 -31.17
N LEU A 30 -19.05 14.28 -30.41
CA LEU A 30 -19.24 14.22 -28.98
C LEU A 30 -17.91 13.94 -28.27
N CYS A 31 -17.59 14.73 -27.26
CA CYS A 31 -16.48 14.50 -26.33
C CYS A 31 -16.99 14.24 -24.91
N SER A 32 -16.08 13.83 -24.03
CA SER A 32 -16.39 13.51 -22.63
C SER A 32 -17.03 14.66 -21.84
N TYR A 33 -16.86 15.92 -22.28
CA TYR A 33 -17.45 17.07 -21.62
C TYR A 33 -18.98 17.12 -21.74
N PHE A 34 -19.57 16.65 -22.85
CA PHE A 34 -21.03 16.56 -22.97
C PHE A 34 -21.62 15.53 -22.00
N LEU A 35 -20.90 14.42 -21.77
CA LEU A 35 -21.31 13.40 -20.79
C LEU A 35 -21.18 13.91 -19.36
N LYS A 36 -20.11 14.65 -19.06
CA LYS A 36 -19.93 15.31 -17.77
C LYS A 36 -21.08 16.28 -17.49
N THR A 37 -21.50 17.00 -18.53
CA THR A 37 -22.63 17.94 -18.47
C THR A 37 -23.96 17.21 -18.26
N ALA A 38 -24.20 16.10 -18.98
CA ALA A 38 -25.39 15.26 -18.79
C ALA A 38 -25.53 14.78 -17.34
N ILE A 39 -24.44 14.32 -16.73
CA ILE A 39 -24.44 13.88 -15.32
C ILE A 39 -24.77 15.03 -14.38
N PHE A 40 -24.13 16.18 -14.56
CA PHE A 40 -24.39 17.31 -13.68
C PHE A 40 -25.85 17.76 -13.73
N TRP A 41 -26.44 17.81 -14.92
CA TRP A 41 -27.86 18.10 -15.08
C TRP A 41 -28.76 17.01 -14.49
N GLU A 42 -28.42 15.72 -14.64
CA GLU A 42 -29.19 14.63 -14.02
C GLU A 42 -29.14 14.67 -12.48
N ILE A 43 -27.99 15.02 -11.90
CA ILE A 43 -27.83 15.17 -10.45
C ILE A 43 -28.78 16.24 -9.90
N ILE A 44 -28.82 17.40 -10.53
CA ILE A 44 -29.69 18.50 -10.07
C ILE A 44 -31.16 18.22 -10.36
N THR A 45 -31.48 17.66 -11.54
CA THR A 45 -32.87 17.49 -11.98
C THR A 45 -33.59 16.41 -11.17
N THR A 46 -32.96 15.27 -10.94
CA THR A 46 -33.64 14.14 -10.28
C THR A 46 -33.81 14.32 -8.78
N ARG A 47 -32.94 15.11 -8.12
CA ARG A 47 -32.84 15.27 -6.64
C ARG A 47 -32.87 13.95 -5.85
N SER A 48 -32.70 12.83 -6.55
CA SER A 48 -32.80 11.48 -6.04
C SER A 48 -31.44 11.03 -5.51
N THR A 49 -31.43 10.15 -4.52
CA THR A 49 -30.19 9.56 -4.05
C THR A 49 -29.65 8.62 -5.14
N TRP A 50 -28.48 8.96 -5.67
CA TRP A 50 -27.78 8.10 -6.62
C TRP A 50 -27.23 6.89 -5.87
N SER A 51 -27.99 5.81 -5.93
CA SER A 51 -27.74 4.57 -5.19
C SER A 51 -27.19 3.48 -6.11
N LYS A 52 -26.64 2.43 -5.51
CA LYS A 52 -26.14 1.24 -6.22
C LYS A 52 -27.23 0.51 -6.99
N LYS A 53 -28.46 0.50 -6.45
CA LYS A 53 -29.61 -0.18 -7.05
C LYS A 53 -30.05 0.50 -8.35
N ASP A 54 -29.88 1.81 -8.40
CA ASP A 54 -30.36 2.64 -9.51
C ASP A 54 -29.23 3.03 -10.48
N PHE A 55 -28.00 2.54 -10.27
CA PHE A 55 -26.81 2.92 -11.04
C PHE A 55 -27.00 2.81 -12.56
N LEU A 56 -27.46 1.65 -13.04
CA LEU A 56 -27.69 1.43 -14.47
C LEU A 56 -28.87 2.28 -14.98
N ALA A 57 -29.90 2.48 -14.17
CA ALA A 57 -30.99 3.39 -14.52
C ALA A 57 -30.48 4.82 -14.70
N ARG A 58 -29.60 5.30 -13.79
CA ARG A 58 -28.97 6.62 -13.88
C ARG A 58 -28.07 6.77 -15.09
N PHE A 59 -27.36 5.71 -15.50
CA PHE A 59 -26.62 5.69 -16.77
C PHE A 59 -27.56 5.94 -17.95
N TRP A 60 -28.69 5.21 -18.02
CA TRP A 60 -29.67 5.38 -19.08
C TRP A 60 -30.39 6.72 -19.04
N ASP A 61 -30.61 7.29 -17.86
CA ASP A 61 -31.17 8.64 -17.71
C ASP A 61 -30.22 9.69 -18.33
N CYS A 62 -28.93 9.61 -18.01
CA CYS A 62 -27.91 10.48 -18.63
C CYS A 62 -27.87 10.32 -20.15
N PHE A 63 -27.95 9.08 -20.65
CA PHE A 63 -27.93 8.81 -22.08
C PHE A 63 -29.19 9.31 -22.79
N ARG A 64 -30.37 9.15 -22.17
CA ARG A 64 -31.64 9.68 -22.67
C ARG A 64 -31.63 11.20 -22.71
N ARG A 65 -31.06 11.85 -21.69
CA ARG A 65 -30.85 13.31 -21.69
C ARG A 65 -29.98 13.75 -22.86
N LEU A 66 -28.88 13.06 -23.11
CA LEU A 66 -28.01 13.34 -24.26
C LEU A 66 -28.77 13.22 -25.58
N ILE A 67 -29.57 12.16 -25.77
CA ILE A 67 -30.43 11.97 -26.95
C ILE A 67 -31.40 13.15 -27.10
N SER A 68 -32.09 13.52 -26.02
CA SER A 68 -33.03 14.65 -26.02
C SER A 68 -32.34 15.96 -26.39
N TRP A 69 -31.13 16.22 -25.90
CA TRP A 69 -30.35 17.40 -26.30
C TRP A 69 -29.98 17.38 -27.78
N VAL A 70 -29.59 16.22 -28.31
CA VAL A 70 -29.24 16.09 -29.74
C VAL A 70 -30.49 16.26 -30.60
N GLU A 71 -31.63 15.70 -30.19
CA GLU A 71 -32.92 15.86 -30.87
C GLU A 71 -33.34 17.33 -30.95
N ASN A 72 -33.22 18.06 -29.84
CA ASN A 72 -33.57 19.48 -29.76
C ASN A 72 -32.49 20.42 -30.30
N GLY A 73 -31.30 19.91 -30.65
CA GLY A 73 -30.16 20.72 -31.06
C GLY A 73 -29.64 21.66 -29.97
N TYR A 74 -29.90 21.33 -28.70
CA TYR A 74 -29.64 22.19 -27.56
C TYR A 74 -29.02 21.40 -26.40
N CYS A 75 -27.74 21.66 -26.11
CA CYS A 75 -27.05 21.13 -24.93
C CYS A 75 -26.59 22.30 -24.04
N PRO A 76 -27.26 22.54 -22.89
CA PRO A 76 -26.92 23.65 -22.01
C PRO A 76 -25.57 23.41 -21.32
N ASN A 77 -24.70 24.41 -21.32
CA ASN A 77 -23.54 24.38 -20.43
C ASN A 77 -24.01 24.33 -18.97
N PHE A 78 -23.31 23.58 -18.12
CA PHE A 78 -23.73 23.42 -16.74
C PHE A 78 -23.59 24.70 -15.89
N PHE A 79 -22.58 25.53 -16.15
CA PHE A 79 -22.34 26.77 -15.40
C PHE A 79 -23.07 27.97 -16.01
N ILE A 80 -23.32 27.95 -17.33
CA ILE A 80 -23.99 29.02 -18.08
C ILE A 80 -25.09 28.37 -18.93
N PRO A 81 -26.28 28.07 -18.36
CA PRO A 81 -27.32 27.30 -19.04
C PRO A 81 -27.79 27.84 -20.39
N GLU A 82 -27.66 29.15 -20.60
CA GLU A 82 -28.00 29.86 -21.84
C GLU A 82 -27.00 29.56 -22.97
N ASN A 83 -25.78 29.13 -22.63
CA ASN A 83 -24.76 28.78 -23.59
C ASN A 83 -25.00 27.37 -24.16
N ASN A 84 -25.62 27.32 -25.34
CA ASN A 84 -25.81 26.08 -26.08
C ASN A 84 -24.48 25.57 -26.67
N MET A 85 -23.96 24.49 -26.10
CA MET A 85 -22.70 23.87 -26.52
C MET A 85 -22.77 23.14 -27.87
N PHE A 86 -23.97 22.92 -28.40
CA PHE A 86 -24.18 22.35 -29.73
C PHE A 86 -24.23 23.41 -30.83
N LEU A 87 -24.33 24.69 -30.46
CA LEU A 87 -24.43 25.80 -31.41
C LEU A 87 -23.26 25.78 -32.40
N GLY A 88 -23.59 25.83 -33.69
CA GLY A 88 -22.60 25.79 -34.79
C GLY A 88 -21.94 24.43 -35.03
N LYS A 89 -22.14 23.42 -34.16
CA LYS A 89 -21.49 22.09 -34.27
C LYS A 89 -22.45 20.97 -34.63
N ILE A 90 -23.60 20.90 -33.94
CA ILE A 90 -24.56 19.81 -34.10
C ILE A 90 -25.88 20.41 -34.60
N HIS A 91 -26.03 20.45 -35.93
CA HIS A 91 -27.24 20.95 -36.60
C HIS A 91 -27.45 20.25 -37.95
N GLY A 92 -28.66 20.34 -38.50
CA GLY A 92 -28.97 19.88 -39.85
C GLY A 92 -28.72 18.38 -40.07
N ARG A 93 -28.00 18.02 -41.15
CA ARG A 93 -27.73 16.61 -41.50
C ARG A 93 -26.83 15.90 -40.47
N VAL A 94 -25.91 16.64 -39.84
CA VAL A 94 -25.00 16.12 -38.81
C VAL A 94 -25.78 15.71 -37.57
N GLN A 95 -26.71 16.57 -37.13
CA GLN A 95 -27.60 16.29 -36.00
C GLN A 95 -28.47 15.05 -36.25
N ARG A 96 -29.09 14.91 -37.43
CA ARG A 96 -29.91 13.74 -37.76
C ARG A 96 -29.11 12.43 -37.70
N ARG A 97 -27.93 12.40 -38.33
CA ARG A 97 -27.07 11.20 -38.31
C ARG A 97 -26.64 10.81 -36.90
N LEU A 98 -26.28 11.80 -36.08
CA LEU A 98 -25.95 11.56 -34.68
C LEU A 98 -27.17 11.03 -33.92
N LEU A 99 -28.33 11.66 -34.09
CA LEU A 99 -29.58 11.24 -33.46
C LEU A 99 -29.96 9.81 -33.83
N ASP A 100 -29.95 9.47 -35.13
CA ASP A 100 -30.26 8.13 -35.63
C ASP A 100 -29.33 7.07 -35.03
N HIS A 101 -28.03 7.40 -34.90
CA HIS A 101 -27.06 6.50 -34.29
C HIS A 101 -27.32 6.31 -32.78
N LEU A 102 -27.53 7.40 -32.03
CA LEU A 102 -27.78 7.32 -30.60
C LEU A 102 -29.11 6.60 -30.28
N LEU A 103 -30.16 6.83 -31.07
CA LEU A 103 -31.44 6.12 -30.96
C LEU A 103 -31.30 4.63 -31.31
N SER A 104 -30.51 4.28 -32.33
CA SER A 104 -30.21 2.88 -32.65
C SER A 104 -29.53 2.17 -31.47
N LEU A 105 -28.58 2.83 -30.80
CA LEU A 105 -27.92 2.31 -29.60
C LEU A 105 -28.89 2.18 -28.42
N TYR A 106 -29.74 3.18 -28.19
CA TYR A 106 -30.75 3.14 -27.13
C TYR A 106 -31.74 1.98 -27.32
N ASN A 107 -32.21 1.76 -28.55
CA ASN A 107 -33.14 0.68 -28.89
C ASN A 107 -32.50 -0.72 -28.74
N LYS A 108 -31.18 -0.84 -28.94
CA LYS A 108 -30.44 -2.08 -28.65
C LYS A 108 -30.30 -2.34 -27.14
N GLY A 109 -30.51 -1.33 -26.30
CA GLY A 109 -30.41 -1.46 -24.85
C GLY A 109 -29.05 -2.04 -24.43
N TYR A 110 -29.06 -3.05 -23.55
CA TYR A 110 -27.81 -3.69 -23.13
C TYR A 110 -27.07 -4.41 -24.26
N ASN A 111 -27.74 -4.77 -25.38
CA ASN A 111 -27.13 -5.50 -26.49
C ASN A 111 -26.17 -4.66 -27.36
N CYS A 112 -26.03 -3.34 -27.10
CA CYS A 112 -24.99 -2.53 -27.74
C CYS A 112 -23.66 -2.51 -26.96
N ILE A 113 -23.66 -2.96 -25.70
CA ILE A 113 -22.48 -3.06 -24.85
C ILE A 113 -21.47 -4.15 -25.32
N PRO A 114 -21.82 -5.26 -26.03
CA PRO A 114 -20.86 -6.30 -26.47
C PRO A 114 -19.90 -5.83 -27.57
N VAL A 115 -20.09 -4.62 -28.10
CA VAL A 115 -19.15 -3.97 -29.02
C VAL A 115 -17.94 -3.38 -28.26
N CYS A 116 -18.04 -3.23 -26.92
CA CYS A 116 -16.92 -2.90 -26.03
C CYS A 116 -16.11 -4.16 -25.73
N ASN A 117 -14.86 -4.23 -26.20
CA ASN A 117 -13.92 -5.30 -25.81
C ASN A 117 -13.33 -5.08 -24.41
N CYS A 118 -13.83 -4.08 -23.67
CA CYS A 118 -13.40 -3.74 -22.34
C CYS A 118 -14.00 -4.68 -21.28
N THR A 119 -13.15 -5.19 -20.37
CA THR A 119 -13.51 -6.11 -19.26
C THR A 119 -14.69 -5.64 -18.38
N PRO A 120 -14.87 -4.34 -18.09
CA PRO A 120 -16.04 -3.87 -17.35
C PRO A 120 -17.36 -4.09 -18.09
N CYS A 121 -17.40 -3.90 -19.41
CA CYS A 121 -18.62 -4.03 -20.21
C CYS A 121 -19.02 -5.49 -20.46
N THR A 122 -18.05 -6.40 -20.63
CA THR A 122 -18.32 -7.84 -20.71
C THR A 122 -18.92 -8.39 -19.41
N MET A 123 -18.53 -7.84 -18.25
CA MET A 123 -19.12 -8.19 -16.95
C MET A 123 -20.53 -7.58 -16.75
N ILE A 124 -20.80 -6.35 -17.24
CA ILE A 124 -22.15 -5.75 -17.24
C ILE A 124 -23.13 -6.59 -18.05
N LEU A 125 -22.68 -7.11 -19.19
CA LEU A 125 -23.47 -7.94 -20.10
C LEU A 125 -23.77 -9.33 -19.58
N ALA A 126 -22.78 -9.98 -18.98
CA ALA A 126 -22.92 -11.36 -18.52
C ALA A 126 -24.01 -11.49 -17.46
N ASN A 127 -24.14 -10.48 -16.58
CA ASN A 127 -25.25 -10.38 -15.63
C ASN A 127 -25.29 -8.95 -15.02
N PRO A 128 -26.21 -8.06 -15.44
CA PRO A 128 -26.28 -6.66 -15.02
C PRO A 128 -26.48 -6.49 -13.50
N GLN A 129 -27.25 -7.40 -12.89
CA GLN A 129 -27.43 -7.45 -11.44
C GLN A 129 -26.17 -7.97 -10.73
N MET A 130 -25.39 -8.86 -11.36
CA MET A 130 -24.08 -9.28 -10.83
C MET A 130 -22.96 -8.29 -11.06
N PHE A 131 -23.00 -7.42 -12.08
CA PHE A 131 -22.06 -6.31 -12.17
C PHE A 131 -22.34 -5.30 -11.06
N ALA A 132 -23.63 -5.04 -10.80
CA ALA A 132 -24.02 -4.40 -9.57
C ALA A 132 -23.46 -5.23 -8.40
N LEU A 133 -23.84 -6.51 -8.17
CA LEU A 133 -23.49 -7.34 -6.99
C LEU A 133 -21.97 -7.57 -6.76
N LYS A 134 -21.15 -7.72 -7.82
CA LYS A 134 -19.68 -7.91 -7.78
C LYS A 134 -18.90 -6.60 -7.60
N PHE A 135 -19.46 -5.45 -7.99
CA PHE A 135 -19.00 -4.12 -7.53
C PHE A 135 -19.74 -3.64 -6.26
N ILE A 136 -20.76 -4.38 -5.79
CA ILE A 136 -21.64 -4.08 -4.64
C ILE A 136 -21.09 -4.66 -3.34
N ASP A 137 -19.91 -5.27 -3.33
CA ASP A 137 -19.23 -5.64 -2.08
C ASP A 137 -18.76 -4.41 -1.27
N PHE A 138 -19.30 -3.22 -1.52
CA PHE A 138 -18.92 -1.97 -0.90
C PHE A 138 -20.10 -1.22 -0.31
N ASN A 139 -20.92 -1.87 0.52
CA ASN A 139 -21.71 -1.18 1.57
C ASN A 139 -20.80 -0.82 2.76
N ILE A 140 -19.67 -0.26 2.39
CA ILE A 140 -18.46 -0.17 3.15
C ILE A 140 -18.13 1.31 3.02
N ASP A 141 -17.98 2.00 4.15
CA ASP A 141 -17.55 3.39 4.18
C ASP A 141 -16.32 3.59 3.27
N LYS A 142 -16.06 4.78 2.72
CA LYS A 142 -14.84 5.03 1.93
C LYS A 142 -13.61 4.51 2.68
N ILE A 143 -13.55 4.77 3.98
CA ILE A 143 -12.49 4.28 4.86
C ILE A 143 -12.48 2.76 4.91
N ASP A 144 -13.62 2.12 5.12
CA ASP A 144 -13.69 0.66 5.16
C ASP A 144 -13.35 0.06 3.77
N TYR A 145 -13.59 0.78 2.65
CA TYR A 145 -13.27 0.37 1.28
C TYR A 145 -11.77 0.37 1.11
N ASP A 146 -11.16 1.48 1.51
CA ASP A 146 -9.72 1.69 1.47
C ASP A 146 -9.02 0.64 2.35
N ILE A 147 -9.55 0.37 3.54
CA ILE A 147 -9.05 -0.66 4.46
C ILE A 147 -9.15 -2.07 3.86
N ASN A 148 -10.32 -2.47 3.34
CA ASN A 148 -10.51 -3.79 2.76
C ASN A 148 -9.62 -4.03 1.54
N LEU A 149 -9.42 -2.98 0.76
CA LEU A 149 -8.50 -3.00 -0.36
C LEU A 149 -7.04 -3.15 0.09
N LEU A 150 -6.62 -2.40 1.12
CA LEU A 150 -5.29 -2.53 1.71
C LEU A 150 -5.06 -3.95 2.26
N ASN A 151 -6.07 -4.55 2.89
CA ASN A 151 -6.00 -5.93 3.38
C ASN A 151 -5.87 -6.94 2.23
N LYS A 152 -6.70 -6.83 1.18
CA LYS A 152 -6.56 -7.66 -0.04
C LYS A 152 -5.18 -7.54 -0.65
N PHE A 153 -4.66 -6.32 -0.68
CA PHE A 153 -3.31 -6.04 -1.15
C PHE A 153 -2.23 -6.71 -0.28
N CYS A 154 -2.34 -6.67 1.05
CA CYS A 154 -1.41 -7.37 1.94
C CYS A 154 -1.46 -8.89 1.77
N HIS A 155 -2.63 -9.46 1.48
CA HIS A 155 -2.75 -10.88 1.16
C HIS A 155 -2.04 -11.23 -0.16
N LEU A 156 -2.08 -10.37 -1.17
CA LEU A 156 -1.33 -10.57 -2.42
C LEU A 156 0.19 -10.55 -2.19
N LEU A 157 0.68 -9.68 -1.29
CA LEU A 157 2.09 -9.63 -0.94
C LEU A 157 2.62 -10.92 -0.30
N ASN A 158 1.80 -11.58 0.53
CA ASN A 158 2.19 -12.84 1.17
C ASN A 158 2.45 -13.99 0.19
N ASN A 159 2.02 -13.83 -1.07
CA ASN A 159 2.19 -14.82 -2.15
C ASN A 159 3.30 -14.44 -3.15
N ILE A 160 4.09 -13.40 -2.87
CA ILE A 160 5.22 -13.02 -3.73
C ILE A 160 6.31 -14.10 -3.63
N GLY A 161 6.61 -14.73 -4.76
CA GLY A 161 7.69 -15.70 -4.90
C GLY A 161 9.05 -15.05 -5.19
N THR A 162 10.11 -15.82 -5.01
CA THR A 162 11.46 -15.42 -5.42
C THR A 162 11.56 -15.29 -6.94
N SER A 163 12.11 -14.19 -7.43
CA SER A 163 12.31 -13.93 -8.86
C SER A 163 13.80 -13.88 -9.20
N ASP A 164 14.18 -14.40 -10.37
CA ASP A 164 15.53 -14.25 -10.90
C ASP A 164 15.82 -12.79 -11.36
N PHE A 165 17.11 -12.49 -11.61
CA PHE A 165 17.55 -11.14 -11.97
C PHE A 165 16.96 -10.64 -13.30
N SER A 166 16.71 -11.52 -14.27
CA SER A 166 16.03 -11.18 -15.53
C SER A 166 14.58 -10.75 -15.32
N THR A 167 13.86 -11.49 -14.47
CA THR A 167 12.47 -11.21 -14.09
C THR A 167 12.38 -9.91 -13.31
N LEU A 168 13.37 -9.63 -12.44
CA LEU A 168 13.54 -8.34 -11.77
C LEU A 168 13.64 -7.18 -12.79
N LEU A 169 14.50 -7.30 -13.81
CA LEU A 169 14.66 -6.24 -14.83
C LEU A 169 13.38 -6.01 -15.65
N MET A 170 12.64 -7.07 -16.01
CA MET A 170 11.36 -6.94 -16.71
C MET A 170 10.27 -6.27 -15.84
N LYS A 171 10.26 -6.57 -14.54
CA LYS A 171 9.36 -5.91 -13.59
C LYS A 171 9.71 -4.42 -13.42
N MET A 172 11.01 -4.07 -13.44
CA MET A 172 11.46 -2.67 -13.40
C MET A 172 11.05 -1.87 -14.64
N SER A 173 11.18 -2.44 -15.84
CA SER A 173 10.74 -1.77 -17.07
C SER A 173 9.22 -1.60 -17.10
N SER A 174 8.49 -2.60 -16.61
CA SER A 174 7.02 -2.52 -16.43
C SER A 174 6.64 -1.40 -15.45
N LEU A 175 7.35 -1.28 -14.32
CA LEU A 175 7.14 -0.20 -13.35
C LEU A 175 7.40 1.20 -13.95
N GLN A 176 8.48 1.34 -14.73
CA GLN A 176 8.77 2.60 -15.43
C GLN A 176 7.67 2.95 -16.44
N HIS A 177 7.17 1.96 -17.18
CA HIS A 177 6.07 2.15 -18.13
C HIS A 177 4.76 2.56 -17.45
N ILE A 178 4.42 1.91 -16.32
CA ILE A 178 3.23 2.26 -15.52
C ILE A 178 3.32 3.71 -15.00
N ARG A 179 4.52 4.14 -14.57
CA ARG A 179 4.75 5.50 -14.07
C ARG A 179 4.67 6.58 -15.15
N THR A 180 4.91 6.24 -16.42
CA THR A 180 4.84 7.20 -17.54
C THR A 180 3.45 7.26 -18.18
N GLN A 181 2.62 6.22 -18.03
CA GLN A 181 1.25 6.21 -18.54
C GLN A 181 0.25 6.82 -17.55
N ASN A 182 -0.05 8.11 -17.73
CA ASN A 182 -1.01 8.89 -16.93
C ASN A 182 -2.50 8.63 -17.25
N GLU A 183 -2.84 7.70 -18.16
CA GLU A 183 -4.18 7.67 -18.79
C GLU A 183 -5.11 6.53 -18.33
N VAL A 184 -4.61 5.50 -17.64
CA VAL A 184 -5.43 4.40 -17.12
C VAL A 184 -5.50 4.53 -15.61
N ALA A 185 -6.72 4.72 -15.08
CA ALA A 185 -7.09 4.79 -13.66
C ALA A 185 -5.88 4.93 -12.68
N PRO A 186 -5.58 6.16 -12.18
CA PRO A 186 -4.38 6.46 -11.37
C PRO A 186 -4.11 5.48 -10.22
N TRP A 187 -5.18 4.89 -9.70
CA TRP A 187 -5.19 3.99 -8.57
C TRP A 187 -4.78 2.53 -8.90
N SER A 188 -5.25 1.93 -10.01
CA SER A 188 -4.82 0.57 -10.39
C SER A 188 -3.33 0.56 -10.75
N ASN A 189 -2.87 1.63 -11.42
CA ASN A 189 -1.47 1.84 -11.73
C ASN A 189 -0.65 2.10 -10.46
N GLY A 190 -1.19 2.85 -9.47
CA GLY A 190 -0.53 3.08 -8.19
C GLY A 190 -0.34 1.81 -7.36
N ILE A 191 -1.37 0.96 -7.26
CA ILE A 191 -1.29 -0.32 -6.53
C ILE A 191 -0.41 -1.34 -7.24
N LEU A 192 -0.49 -1.42 -8.58
CA LEU A 192 0.38 -2.30 -9.36
C LEU A 192 1.84 -1.85 -9.31
N ALA A 193 2.08 -0.54 -9.40
CA ALA A 193 3.40 0.04 -9.20
C ALA A 193 3.93 -0.31 -7.80
N PHE A 194 3.08 -0.17 -6.79
CA PHE A 194 3.39 -0.53 -5.41
C PHE A 194 3.74 -2.02 -5.25
N SER A 195 2.93 -2.94 -5.79
CA SER A 195 3.19 -4.38 -5.68
C SER A 195 4.52 -4.74 -6.34
N LEU A 196 4.77 -4.17 -7.52
CA LEU A 196 6.01 -4.37 -8.25
C LEU A 196 7.21 -3.79 -7.48
N GLU A 197 7.09 -2.61 -6.88
CA GLU A 197 8.16 -2.01 -6.08
C GLU A 197 8.58 -2.89 -4.90
N LEU A 198 7.61 -3.44 -4.15
CA LEU A 198 7.92 -4.34 -3.03
C LEU A 198 8.51 -5.67 -3.50
N GLU A 199 7.92 -6.28 -4.53
CA GLU A 199 8.40 -7.53 -5.08
C GLU A 199 9.84 -7.41 -5.61
N LEU A 200 10.14 -6.30 -6.29
CA LEU A 200 11.49 -5.96 -6.73
C LEU A 200 12.44 -5.86 -5.53
N LEU A 201 11.99 -5.24 -4.44
CA LEU A 201 12.81 -5.03 -3.26
C LEU A 201 13.07 -6.33 -2.50
N PHE A 202 12.06 -7.19 -2.29
CA PHE A 202 12.24 -8.52 -1.68
C PHE A 202 13.12 -9.44 -2.54
N SER A 203 12.85 -9.52 -3.85
CA SER A 203 13.63 -10.37 -4.76
C SER A 203 15.10 -9.91 -4.84
N SER A 204 15.35 -8.60 -4.78
CA SER A 204 16.71 -8.07 -4.73
C SER A 204 17.42 -8.29 -3.38
N MET A 205 16.70 -8.27 -2.26
CA MET A 205 17.23 -8.65 -0.94
C MET A 205 17.70 -10.10 -0.93
N ASN A 206 16.85 -11.02 -1.37
CA ASN A 206 17.18 -12.44 -1.42
C ASN A 206 18.42 -12.67 -2.28
N TYR A 207 18.51 -11.99 -3.43
CA TYR A 207 19.70 -12.03 -4.29
C TYR A 207 20.98 -11.54 -3.59
N ILE A 208 20.91 -10.46 -2.80
CA ILE A 208 22.07 -9.96 -2.02
C ILE A 208 22.44 -10.95 -0.91
N ILE A 209 21.47 -11.46 -0.17
CA ILE A 209 21.68 -12.42 0.92
C ILE A 209 22.34 -13.68 0.38
N ASP A 210 21.82 -14.24 -0.72
CA ASP A 210 22.41 -15.41 -1.39
C ASP A 210 23.85 -15.12 -1.85
N ALA A 211 24.11 -13.92 -2.40
CA ALA A 211 25.45 -13.52 -2.81
C ALA A 211 26.42 -13.35 -1.62
N LEU A 212 25.93 -12.95 -0.44
CA LEU A 212 26.74 -12.87 0.79
C LEU A 212 27.07 -14.26 1.35
N HIS A 213 26.20 -15.25 1.16
CA HIS A 213 26.38 -16.60 1.69
C HIS A 213 27.22 -17.53 0.78
N VAL A 214 27.15 -17.37 -0.54
CA VAL A 214 27.64 -18.38 -1.49
C VAL A 214 28.88 -17.94 -2.28
N SER A 215 29.21 -16.64 -2.32
CA SER A 215 30.12 -16.12 -3.35
C SER A 215 31.40 -15.45 -2.82
N SER A 216 32.45 -15.43 -3.66
CA SER A 216 33.69 -14.72 -3.33
C SER A 216 33.46 -13.21 -3.20
N ASN A 217 34.30 -12.52 -2.41
CA ASN A 217 34.23 -11.07 -2.19
C ASN A 217 34.03 -10.24 -3.48
N LYS A 218 34.60 -10.68 -4.61
CA LYS A 218 34.47 -10.03 -5.92
C LYS A 218 33.07 -10.14 -6.51
N VAL A 219 32.42 -11.30 -6.37
CA VAL A 219 31.05 -11.55 -6.85
C VAL A 219 30.06 -10.82 -5.97
N THR A 220 30.24 -10.88 -4.65
CA THR A 220 29.46 -10.10 -3.67
C THR A 220 29.53 -8.61 -4.01
N TYR A 221 30.72 -8.04 -4.20
CA TYR A 221 30.91 -6.64 -4.55
C TYR A 221 30.19 -6.26 -5.85
N HIS A 222 30.25 -7.11 -6.88
CA HIS A 222 29.59 -6.85 -8.16
C HIS A 222 28.05 -6.90 -8.07
N SER A 223 27.50 -7.89 -7.36
CA SER A 223 26.07 -8.02 -7.09
C SER A 223 25.53 -6.81 -6.29
N VAL A 224 26.32 -6.36 -5.32
CA VAL A 224 26.04 -5.17 -4.50
C VAL A 224 26.09 -3.89 -5.32
N CYS A 225 27.11 -3.72 -6.16
CA CYS A 225 27.20 -2.56 -7.04
C CYS A 225 26.02 -2.51 -8.00
N LYS A 226 25.63 -3.66 -8.58
CA LYS A 226 24.42 -3.79 -9.41
C LYS A 226 23.16 -3.39 -8.62
N TYR A 227 23.02 -3.83 -7.37
CA TYR A 227 21.91 -3.42 -6.52
C TYR A 227 21.89 -1.90 -6.28
N VAL A 228 23.01 -1.32 -5.85
CA VAL A 228 23.10 0.12 -5.55
C VAL A 228 22.83 0.97 -6.81
N THR A 229 23.33 0.55 -7.98
CA THR A 229 23.08 1.27 -9.24
C THR A 229 21.67 1.08 -9.78
N ALA A 230 21.11 -0.13 -9.71
CA ALA A 230 19.76 -0.42 -10.18
C ALA A 230 18.71 0.22 -9.27
N PHE A 231 18.80 0.00 -7.95
CA PHE A 231 17.76 0.37 -7.00
C PHE A 231 18.00 1.71 -6.32
N GLY A 232 19.26 2.15 -6.16
CA GLY A 232 19.57 3.47 -5.59
C GLY A 232 19.11 4.66 -6.45
N ARG A 233 18.84 4.42 -7.75
CA ARG A 233 18.26 5.41 -8.68
C ARG A 233 16.74 5.46 -8.62
N HIS A 234 16.08 4.44 -8.07
CA HIS A 234 14.64 4.44 -7.88
C HIS A 234 14.31 5.06 -6.53
N ARG A 235 13.56 6.18 -6.55
CA ARG A 235 12.92 6.68 -5.33
C ARG A 235 11.79 5.73 -5.00
N PHE A 236 11.97 4.98 -3.92
CA PHE A 236 10.90 4.24 -3.29
C PHE A 236 10.17 5.18 -2.35
N ASP A 237 8.92 5.46 -2.66
CA ASP A 237 8.14 6.43 -1.89
C ASP A 237 7.51 5.79 -0.64
N LEU A 238 7.80 4.52 -0.38
CA LEU A 238 7.23 3.74 0.72
C LEU A 238 8.11 3.62 1.95
N SER A 239 7.48 3.71 3.12
CA SER A 239 8.13 3.50 4.42
C SER A 239 8.74 2.10 4.57
N THR A 240 8.02 1.03 4.20
CA THR A 240 8.57 -0.35 4.22
C THR A 240 9.75 -0.52 3.26
N ASN A 241 9.71 0.08 2.08
CA ASN A 241 10.81 0.01 1.12
C ASN A 241 12.08 0.68 1.66
N ASN A 242 11.93 1.82 2.33
CA ASN A 242 13.05 2.49 2.99
C ASN A 242 13.63 1.64 4.13
N LEU A 243 12.77 0.98 4.93
CA LEU A 243 13.20 0.08 6.00
C LEU A 243 13.98 -1.13 5.46
N LEU A 244 13.46 -1.79 4.43
CA LEU A 244 14.14 -2.88 3.75
C LEU A 244 15.46 -2.41 3.13
N SER A 245 15.47 -1.27 2.42
CA SER A 245 16.71 -0.71 1.82
C SER A 245 17.79 -0.45 2.88
N ALA A 246 17.40 0.09 4.04
CA ALA A 246 18.31 0.26 5.16
C ALA A 246 18.84 -1.08 5.68
N PHE A 247 18.00 -2.12 5.72
CA PHE A 247 18.42 -3.48 6.10
C PHE A 247 19.43 -4.09 5.10
N ALA A 248 19.25 -3.94 3.78
CA ALA A 248 20.30 -4.32 2.81
C ALA A 248 21.62 -3.62 3.13
N LEU A 249 21.59 -2.30 3.28
CA LEU A 249 22.79 -1.51 3.52
C LEU A 249 23.47 -1.92 4.83
N TYR A 250 22.70 -2.24 5.87
CA TYR A 250 23.22 -2.81 7.12
C TYR A 250 23.94 -4.15 6.87
N LYS A 251 23.33 -5.08 6.14
CA LYS A 251 23.94 -6.38 5.79
C LYS A 251 25.22 -6.24 4.98
N LEU A 252 25.34 -5.16 4.22
CA LEU A 252 26.53 -4.83 3.44
C LEU A 252 27.61 -4.09 4.23
N GLY A 253 27.42 -3.87 5.54
CA GLY A 253 28.34 -3.10 6.36
C GLY A 253 28.31 -1.59 6.09
N MET A 254 27.39 -1.11 5.26
CA MET A 254 27.22 0.32 4.95
C MET A 254 26.39 1.04 6.02
N TYR A 255 26.79 0.89 7.28
CA TYR A 255 26.04 1.34 8.46
C TYR A 255 25.68 2.83 8.43
N ALA A 256 26.60 3.69 7.97
CA ALA A 256 26.35 5.13 7.85
C ALA A 256 25.27 5.49 6.82
N HIS A 257 25.09 4.67 5.78
CA HIS A 257 24.03 4.89 4.79
C HIS A 257 22.69 4.35 5.30
N ALA A 258 22.72 3.19 5.95
CA ALA A 258 21.56 2.62 6.63
C ALA A 258 20.98 3.59 7.67
N SER A 259 21.82 4.13 8.56
CA SER A 259 21.40 5.07 9.61
C SER A 259 20.76 6.34 9.04
N ARG A 260 21.32 6.94 7.98
CA ARG A 260 20.73 8.12 7.32
C ARG A 260 19.32 7.87 6.78
N ILE A 261 19.06 6.69 6.21
CA ILE A 261 17.72 6.32 5.73
C ILE A 261 16.78 6.13 6.93
N LEU A 262 17.23 5.43 7.96
CA LEU A 262 16.45 5.13 9.16
C LEU A 262 16.07 6.40 9.94
N ILE A 263 16.97 7.38 10.07
CA ILE A 263 16.67 8.68 10.72
C ILE A 263 15.57 9.42 9.96
N LYS A 264 15.67 9.48 8.61
CA LYS A 264 14.65 10.11 7.77
C LYS A 264 13.32 9.39 7.86
N LEU A 265 13.35 8.05 7.89
CA LEU A 265 12.15 7.23 8.06
C LEU A 265 11.51 7.50 9.43
N ARG A 266 12.30 7.47 10.50
CA ARG A 266 11.86 7.74 11.88
C ARG A 266 11.16 9.10 12.00
N ALA A 267 11.73 10.16 11.43
CA ALA A 267 11.13 11.50 11.43
C ALA A 267 9.77 11.52 10.70
N ARG A 268 9.63 10.80 9.58
CA ARG A 268 8.36 10.68 8.86
C ARG A 268 7.31 9.92 9.68
N LEU A 269 7.69 8.78 10.26
CA LEU A 269 6.79 7.94 11.04
C LEU A 269 6.32 8.61 12.34
N GLN A 270 7.11 9.52 12.93
CA GLN A 270 6.66 10.32 14.06
C GLN A 270 5.64 11.41 13.68
N GLN A 271 5.66 11.87 12.43
CA GLN A 271 4.75 12.92 11.92
C GLN A 271 3.44 12.36 11.34
N SER A 272 3.47 11.15 10.79
CA SER A 272 2.30 10.45 10.24
C SER A 272 1.85 9.36 11.20
N LEU A 273 0.60 9.41 11.67
CA LEU A 273 -0.02 8.30 12.40
C LEU A 273 0.18 6.99 11.62
N CYS A 274 1.04 6.10 12.13
CA CYS A 274 1.45 4.88 11.44
C CYS A 274 0.30 3.87 11.36
N ILE A 275 0.07 3.33 10.18
CA ILE A 275 -0.93 2.31 9.91
C ILE A 275 -0.17 1.00 9.63
N HIS A 276 -0.24 0.06 10.57
CA HIS A 276 0.36 -1.26 10.43
C HIS A 276 -0.57 -2.19 9.66
N SER A 277 -0.03 -2.94 8.69
CA SER A 277 -0.84 -3.67 7.71
C SER A 277 -1.66 -4.83 8.26
N CYS A 278 -1.40 -5.27 9.49
CA CYS A 278 -2.20 -6.27 10.21
C CYS A 278 -3.31 -5.66 11.06
N CYS A 279 -3.31 -4.34 11.22
CA CYS A 279 -4.20 -3.57 12.09
C CYS A 279 -4.52 -2.25 11.40
N THR A 280 -5.15 -2.31 10.22
CA THR A 280 -5.86 -1.15 9.65
C THR A 280 -7.06 -0.84 10.55
N ASP A 281 -6.76 -0.32 11.74
CA ASP A 281 -7.70 0.25 12.65
C ASP A 281 -8.29 1.49 11.98
N ARG A 282 -9.59 1.45 11.76
CA ARG A 282 -10.37 2.53 11.17
C ARG A 282 -10.04 3.88 11.80
N VAL A 283 -9.89 3.93 13.12
CA VAL A 283 -9.56 5.15 13.87
C VAL A 283 -8.19 5.70 13.47
N ARG A 284 -7.18 4.82 13.34
CA ARG A 284 -5.83 5.23 12.91
C ARG A 284 -5.80 5.68 11.46
N TYR A 285 -6.55 5.00 10.59
CA TYR A 285 -6.67 5.35 9.17
C TYR A 285 -7.33 6.73 8.99
N GLU A 286 -8.42 6.98 9.71
CA GLU A 286 -9.11 8.27 9.76
C GLU A 286 -8.19 9.38 10.27
N ALA A 287 -7.54 9.15 11.42
CA ALA A 287 -6.67 10.13 12.05
C ALA A 287 -5.43 10.46 11.20
N ALA A 288 -4.94 9.52 10.39
CA ALA A 288 -3.86 9.73 9.41
C ALA A 288 -4.30 10.52 8.16
N GLY A 289 -5.59 10.85 8.04
CA GLY A 289 -6.15 11.63 6.93
C GLY A 289 -6.77 10.77 5.83
N GLY A 290 -7.30 9.58 6.15
CA GLY A 290 -7.94 8.68 5.18
C GLY A 290 -9.10 9.30 4.40
N GLU A 291 -9.80 10.28 4.97
CA GLU A 291 -10.80 11.05 4.22
C GLU A 291 -10.17 12.07 3.26
N LEU A 292 -9.05 12.66 3.66
CA LEU A 292 -8.37 13.78 2.97
C LEU A 292 -7.52 13.34 1.79
N TYR A 293 -6.91 12.16 1.87
CA TYR A 293 -5.97 11.65 0.87
C TYR A 293 -6.56 10.45 0.12
N PRO A 294 -6.14 10.23 -1.15
CA PRO A 294 -6.45 8.99 -1.85
C PRO A 294 -5.60 7.81 -1.30
N PRO A 295 -6.03 6.55 -1.49
CA PRO A 295 -5.40 5.39 -0.86
C PRO A 295 -3.93 5.21 -1.21
N ASP A 296 -3.52 5.53 -2.44
CA ASP A 296 -2.13 5.44 -2.89
C ASP A 296 -1.22 6.45 -2.18
N VAL A 297 -1.74 7.63 -1.85
CA VAL A 297 -1.04 8.64 -1.03
C VAL A 297 -0.98 8.18 0.43
N MET A 298 -2.07 7.62 0.97
CA MET A 298 -2.10 7.04 2.31
C MET A 298 -1.10 5.89 2.44
N MET A 299 -1.01 5.02 1.43
CA MET A 299 -0.06 3.93 1.33
C MET A 299 1.38 4.40 1.42
N ARG A 300 1.72 5.49 0.73
CA ARG A 300 3.09 6.05 0.76
C ARG A 300 3.41 6.77 2.07
N LYS A 301 2.44 7.48 2.65
CA LYS A 301 2.68 8.33 3.84
C LYS A 301 2.65 7.56 5.15
N ALA A 302 1.68 6.67 5.32
CA ALA A 302 1.33 6.14 6.64
C ALA A 302 1.43 4.61 6.73
N PHE A 303 1.50 3.89 5.61
CA PHE A 303 1.40 2.43 5.62
C PHE A 303 2.75 1.74 5.81
N LEU A 304 2.79 0.82 6.76
CA LEU A 304 3.94 -0.02 7.07
C LEU A 304 3.50 -1.49 7.08
N ILE A 305 4.06 -2.26 6.15
CA ILE A 305 3.92 -3.71 6.10
C ILE A 305 4.89 -4.31 7.13
N PRO A 306 4.40 -5.10 8.11
CA PRO A 306 5.22 -5.91 9.00
C PRO A 306 6.09 -6.87 8.19
N LEU A 307 7.39 -6.87 8.50
CA LEU A 307 8.36 -7.75 7.86
C LEU A 307 8.39 -9.09 8.58
N ARG A 308 8.48 -10.22 7.88
CA ARG A 308 8.62 -11.52 8.55
C ARG A 308 10.04 -11.72 9.07
N LEU A 309 10.17 -12.35 10.23
CA LEU A 309 11.45 -12.74 10.85
C LEU A 309 12.35 -13.50 9.86
N MET A 310 11.72 -14.38 9.07
CA MET A 310 12.35 -15.19 8.02
C MET A 310 12.89 -14.38 6.84
N GLU A 311 12.23 -13.28 6.48
CA GLU A 311 12.59 -12.47 5.31
C GLU A 311 13.73 -11.50 5.61
N CYS A 312 13.89 -11.12 6.88
CA CYS A 312 14.88 -10.16 7.32
C CYS A 312 15.67 -10.72 8.52
N PRO A 313 16.50 -11.75 8.29
CA PRO A 313 17.26 -12.38 9.36
C PRO A 313 18.36 -11.44 9.86
N VAL A 314 18.43 -11.23 11.17
CA VAL A 314 19.47 -10.45 11.85
C VAL A 314 20.21 -11.39 12.79
N SER A 315 21.54 -11.40 12.75
CA SER A 315 22.39 -12.32 13.52
C SER A 315 22.12 -12.27 15.03
N GLU A 316 21.80 -11.08 15.53
CA GLU A 316 21.50 -10.84 16.92
C GLU A 316 20.22 -11.57 17.38
N LEU A 317 19.40 -12.05 16.44
CA LEU A 317 18.16 -12.80 16.66
C LEU A 317 18.24 -14.29 16.27
N ASP A 318 19.45 -14.84 16.09
CA ASP A 318 19.63 -16.23 15.63
C ASP A 318 18.92 -17.28 16.53
N LEU A 319 18.75 -16.99 17.82
CA LEU A 319 18.02 -17.88 18.74
C LEU A 319 16.52 -17.94 18.41
N GLU A 320 15.94 -16.81 18.03
CA GLU A 320 14.54 -16.69 17.62
C GLU A 320 14.32 -17.29 16.23
N HIS A 321 15.35 -17.29 15.37
CA HIS A 321 15.31 -17.98 14.07
C HIS A 321 15.32 -19.49 14.18
N GLN A 322 15.79 -20.11 15.27
CA GLN A 322 15.83 -21.58 15.38
C GLN A 322 14.43 -22.23 15.40
N ASN A 323 13.37 -21.47 15.69
CA ASN A 323 11.98 -21.92 15.69
C ASN A 323 11.21 -21.48 14.43
N LEU A 324 11.73 -21.85 13.24
CA LEU A 324 11.28 -21.42 11.89
C LEU A 324 9.81 -21.77 11.52
N ASN A 325 9.12 -22.59 12.32
CA ASN A 325 7.79 -23.12 11.97
C ASN A 325 6.63 -22.13 12.21
N ILE A 326 6.90 -20.90 12.65
CA ILE A 326 5.86 -19.95 13.04
C ILE A 326 6.07 -18.61 12.31
N ASN A 327 4.99 -18.09 11.70
CA ASN A 327 4.95 -16.79 11.00
C ASN A 327 5.08 -15.62 12.01
N ILE A 328 6.30 -15.40 12.49
CA ILE A 328 6.64 -14.27 13.36
C ILE A 328 6.94 -13.06 12.48
N THR A 329 6.28 -11.93 12.75
CA THR A 329 6.53 -10.65 12.07
C THR A 329 7.22 -9.69 13.02
N TYR A 330 7.97 -8.72 12.50
CA TYR A 330 8.53 -7.64 13.28
C TYR A 330 7.55 -6.47 13.37
N HIS A 331 7.47 -5.85 14.55
CA HIS A 331 6.84 -4.54 14.65
C HIS A 331 7.72 -3.51 13.91
N PRO A 332 7.26 -2.84 12.84
CA PRO A 332 8.13 -2.06 11.96
C PRO A 332 8.90 -0.94 12.68
N THR A 333 8.25 -0.24 13.61
CA THR A 333 8.88 0.83 14.39
C THR A 333 9.95 0.30 15.36
N VAL A 334 9.73 -0.89 15.92
CA VAL A 334 10.70 -1.52 16.83
C VAL A 334 11.90 -2.00 16.01
N PHE A 335 11.65 -2.68 14.88
CA PHE A 335 12.72 -3.15 13.99
C PHE A 335 13.55 -2.01 13.39
N MET A 336 12.92 -0.90 13.02
CA MET A 336 13.62 0.30 12.54
C MET A 336 14.59 0.84 13.60
N ASN A 337 14.14 1.00 14.85
CA ASN A 337 15.00 1.47 15.93
C ASN A 337 16.08 0.44 16.29
N PHE A 338 15.74 -0.85 16.30
CA PHE A 338 16.70 -1.94 16.49
C PHE A 338 17.82 -1.88 15.45
N LEU A 339 17.48 -1.75 14.17
CA LEU A 339 18.46 -1.65 13.08
C LEU A 339 19.28 -0.36 13.14
N LEU A 340 18.68 0.74 13.60
CA LEU A 340 19.37 2.01 13.81
C LEU A 340 20.40 1.90 14.95
N PHE A 341 20.00 1.30 16.07
CA PHE A 341 20.89 0.97 17.18
C PHE A 341 22.07 0.13 16.71
N LEU A 342 21.80 -0.99 16.01
CA LEU A 342 22.88 -1.85 15.50
C LEU A 342 23.81 -1.08 14.57
N SER A 343 23.27 -0.22 13.70
CA SER A 343 24.08 0.60 12.80
C SER A 343 25.01 1.55 13.58
N TYR A 344 24.50 2.24 14.61
CA TYR A 344 25.32 3.12 15.45
C TYR A 344 26.35 2.35 16.28
N PHE A 345 25.95 1.22 16.86
CA PHE A 345 26.83 0.36 17.64
C PHE A 345 28.01 -0.15 16.79
N ARG A 346 27.75 -0.59 15.55
CA ARG A 346 28.80 -1.03 14.60
C ARG A 346 29.72 0.10 14.15
N MET A 347 29.26 1.36 14.25
CA MET A 347 30.05 2.57 14.00
C MET A 347 30.71 3.15 15.25
N SER A 348 30.56 2.50 16.42
CA SER A 348 31.03 3.00 17.72
C SER A 348 30.45 4.36 18.12
N MET A 349 29.24 4.69 17.63
CA MET A 349 28.49 5.89 18.02
C MET A 349 27.62 5.57 19.24
N PHE A 350 28.27 5.39 20.41
CA PHE A 350 27.61 4.85 21.60
C PHE A 350 26.58 5.81 22.20
N GLU A 351 26.83 7.12 22.22
CA GLU A 351 25.87 8.11 22.72
C GLU A 351 24.56 8.10 21.91
N ASP A 352 24.66 8.01 20.59
CA ASP A 352 23.49 7.89 19.70
C ASP A 352 22.78 6.55 19.88
N ALA A 353 23.54 5.47 20.10
CA ALA A 353 22.98 4.14 20.37
C ALA A 353 22.19 4.13 21.69
N ASP A 354 22.71 4.77 22.75
CA ASP A 354 22.03 4.91 24.04
C ASP A 354 20.74 5.72 23.94
N SER A 355 20.75 6.80 23.15
CA SER A 355 19.52 7.55 22.84
C SER A 355 18.46 6.64 22.22
N VAL A 356 18.85 5.76 21.29
CA VAL A 356 17.91 4.83 20.65
C VAL A 356 17.35 3.80 21.64
N ILE A 357 18.17 3.30 22.58
CA ILE A 357 17.70 2.42 23.68
C ILE A 357 16.63 3.14 24.51
N HIS A 358 16.88 4.39 24.89
CA HIS A 358 15.94 5.18 25.69
C HIS A 358 14.61 5.41 24.95
N ASP A 359 14.70 5.78 23.66
CA ASP A 359 13.53 5.99 22.81
C ASP A 359 12.71 4.71 22.65
N LEU A 360 13.38 3.58 22.41
CA LEU A 360 12.74 2.28 22.23
C LEU A 360 12.07 1.80 23.53
N THR A 361 12.73 2.01 24.66
CA THR A 361 12.20 1.72 26.00
C THR A 361 10.94 2.53 26.27
N THR A 362 10.97 3.83 25.99
CA THR A 362 9.82 4.74 26.16
C THR A 362 8.67 4.36 25.23
N PHE A 363 8.97 4.03 23.98
CA PHE A 363 7.99 3.60 22.99
C PHE A 363 7.25 2.33 23.43
N ILE A 364 7.99 1.29 23.81
CA ILE A 364 7.42 0.00 24.27
C ILE A 364 6.62 0.18 25.57
N LYS A 365 7.05 1.07 26.49
CA LYS A 365 6.29 1.37 27.72
C LYS A 365 4.98 2.14 27.45
N LYS A 366 4.99 3.08 26.49
CA LYS A 366 3.85 3.96 26.19
C LYS A 366 2.75 3.22 25.43
N GLU A 367 3.10 2.37 24.48
CA GLU A 367 2.14 1.60 23.68
C GLU A 367 1.63 0.34 24.42
N ASN A 368 1.36 0.45 25.73
CA ASN A 368 1.00 -0.63 26.66
C ASN A 368 -0.30 -1.42 26.30
N THR A 369 -0.87 -1.20 25.11
CA THR A 369 -1.90 -2.06 24.52
C THR A 369 -1.23 -3.29 23.89
N ILE A 370 -1.15 -4.35 24.67
CA ILE A 370 -0.60 -5.70 24.42
C ILE A 370 -1.05 -6.34 23.07
N GLU A 371 -2.05 -5.77 22.40
CA GLU A 371 -2.58 -6.28 21.14
C GLU A 371 -1.68 -6.03 19.92
N THR A 372 -0.79 -5.04 19.95
CA THR A 372 -0.04 -4.57 18.76
C THR A 372 1.40 -5.07 18.62
N PHE A 373 2.06 -5.55 19.68
CA PHE A 373 3.47 -5.94 19.61
C PHE A 373 3.70 -7.40 19.25
N SER A 374 4.69 -7.62 18.39
CA SER A 374 5.22 -8.95 18.08
C SER A 374 6.01 -9.51 19.27
N PRO A 375 6.01 -10.84 19.48
CA PRO A 375 6.87 -11.51 20.45
C PRO A 375 8.35 -11.10 20.38
N VAL A 376 8.88 -10.73 19.21
CA VAL A 376 10.30 -10.38 19.08
C VAL A 376 10.62 -8.97 19.59
N SER A 377 9.60 -8.17 19.93
CA SER A 377 9.80 -6.76 20.28
C SER A 377 10.56 -6.57 21.59
N PHE A 378 10.27 -7.37 22.62
CA PHE A 378 11.03 -7.33 23.87
C PHE A 378 12.43 -7.93 23.69
N GLU A 379 12.60 -8.94 22.84
CA GLU A 379 13.93 -9.49 22.54
C GLU A 379 14.84 -8.43 21.91
N MET A 380 14.34 -7.69 20.91
CA MET A 380 15.10 -6.59 20.30
C MET A 380 15.55 -5.55 21.33
N LEU A 381 14.65 -5.14 22.22
CA LEU A 381 14.99 -4.18 23.29
C LEU A 381 16.03 -4.77 24.25
N GLY A 382 15.82 -6.00 24.72
CA GLY A 382 16.73 -6.68 25.63
C GLY A 382 18.12 -6.86 25.03
N ILE A 383 18.22 -7.18 23.74
CA ILE A 383 19.48 -7.26 23.00
C ILE A 383 20.18 -5.90 22.97
N CYS A 384 19.46 -4.82 22.65
CA CYS A 384 20.04 -3.49 22.66
C CYS A 384 20.59 -3.12 24.04
N GLN A 385 19.82 -3.40 25.09
CA GLN A 385 20.22 -3.15 26.48
C GLN A 385 21.45 -3.97 26.88
N GLU A 386 21.48 -5.27 26.53
CA GLU A 386 22.63 -6.15 26.79
C GLU A 386 23.89 -5.65 26.06
N MET A 387 23.77 -5.31 24.78
CA MET A 387 24.88 -4.80 23.97
C MET A 387 25.36 -3.41 24.46
N GLY A 388 24.45 -2.57 24.95
CA GLY A 388 24.76 -1.28 25.57
C GLY A 388 25.30 -1.36 27.00
N GLY A 389 25.34 -2.56 27.61
CA GLY A 389 25.85 -2.77 28.96
C GLY A 389 24.82 -2.55 30.08
N TYR A 390 23.54 -2.32 29.76
CA TYR A 390 22.44 -2.19 30.72
C TYR A 390 21.91 -3.58 31.12
N ILE A 391 22.76 -4.37 31.78
CA ILE A 391 22.50 -5.80 32.04
C ILE A 391 21.22 -6.02 32.87
N GLN A 392 20.99 -5.17 33.88
CA GLN A 392 19.79 -5.28 34.71
C GLN A 392 18.50 -5.01 33.93
N ASP A 393 18.51 -3.98 33.08
CA ASP A 393 17.37 -3.65 32.24
C ASP A 393 17.11 -4.74 31.21
N ALA A 394 18.16 -5.31 30.61
CA ALA A 394 18.05 -6.44 29.69
C ALA A 394 17.39 -7.64 30.36
N TYR A 395 17.85 -8.03 31.57
CA TYR A 395 17.26 -9.12 32.34
C TYR A 395 15.79 -8.86 32.66
N ASN A 396 15.45 -7.66 33.16
CA ASN A 396 14.07 -7.28 33.46
C ASN A 396 13.18 -7.32 32.21
N THR A 397 13.69 -6.88 31.06
CA THR A 397 12.99 -6.94 29.77
C THR A 397 12.73 -8.38 29.34
N TYR A 398 13.71 -9.28 29.43
CA TYR A 398 13.52 -10.70 29.13
C TYR A 398 12.55 -11.39 30.10
N LYS A 399 12.63 -11.09 31.42
CA LYS A 399 11.70 -11.60 32.43
C LYS A 399 10.26 -11.14 32.15
N LYS A 400 10.09 -9.88 31.73
CA LYS A 400 8.79 -9.35 31.30
C LYS A 400 8.27 -10.09 30.07
N ALA A 401 9.13 -10.35 29.07
CA ALA A 401 8.77 -11.11 27.88
C ALA A 401 8.23 -12.51 28.20
N LEU A 402 8.81 -13.21 29.19
CA LEU A 402 8.34 -14.55 29.61
C LEU A 402 6.95 -14.55 30.24
N ASN A 403 6.56 -13.46 30.90
CA ASN A 403 5.26 -13.35 31.56
C ASN A 403 4.12 -13.04 30.57
N GLU A 404 4.44 -12.72 29.32
CA GLU A 404 3.45 -12.33 28.31
C GLU A 404 2.86 -13.56 27.58
N PRO A 405 1.53 -13.77 27.56
CA PRO A 405 0.90 -14.99 27.03
C PRO A 405 1.24 -15.33 25.57
N ARG A 406 1.47 -14.31 24.73
CA ARG A 406 1.80 -14.44 23.29
C ARG A 406 3.25 -14.86 23.04
N TYR A 407 4.12 -14.79 24.05
CA TYR A 407 5.57 -14.99 23.94
C TYR A 407 6.00 -16.44 24.15
N ARG A 408 5.05 -17.35 24.43
CA ARG A 408 5.30 -18.80 24.51
C ARG A 408 5.99 -19.36 23.25
N ILE A 409 5.78 -18.71 22.10
CA ILE A 409 6.33 -19.10 20.80
C ILE A 409 7.87 -18.99 20.76
N ILE A 410 8.45 -17.96 21.39
CA ILE A 410 9.90 -17.73 21.42
C ILE A 410 10.52 -17.94 22.81
N CYS A 411 9.72 -18.36 23.79
CA CYS A 411 10.11 -18.52 25.19
C CYS A 411 11.42 -19.32 25.37
N GLN A 412 11.68 -20.32 24.53
CA GLN A 412 12.96 -21.06 24.56
C GLN A 412 14.17 -20.17 24.24
N ALA A 413 14.05 -19.26 23.26
CA ALA A 413 15.10 -18.29 22.94
C ALA A 413 15.33 -17.33 24.12
N THR A 414 14.24 -16.79 24.68
CA THR A 414 14.27 -15.89 25.85
C THR A 414 14.93 -16.55 27.06
N VAL A 415 14.53 -17.79 27.40
CA VAL A 415 15.14 -18.56 28.50
C VAL A 415 16.63 -18.76 28.29
N LYS A 416 17.03 -19.09 27.06
CA LYS A 416 18.44 -19.27 26.72
C LYS A 416 19.23 -17.96 26.83
N ARG A 417 18.65 -16.81 26.48
CA ARG A 417 19.27 -15.49 26.70
C ARG A 417 19.47 -15.21 28.18
N ILE A 418 18.46 -15.46 29.02
CA ILE A 418 18.58 -15.29 30.48
C ILE A 418 19.68 -16.19 31.06
N GLN A 419 19.74 -17.45 30.63
CA GLN A 419 20.82 -18.37 31.03
C GLN A 419 22.20 -17.88 30.60
N ASN A 420 22.33 -17.39 29.36
CA ASN A 420 23.58 -16.83 28.86
C ASN A 420 24.00 -15.56 29.62
N LEU A 421 23.05 -14.69 29.98
CA LEU A 421 23.31 -13.51 30.81
C LEU A 421 23.86 -13.90 32.18
N ARG A 422 23.18 -14.83 32.87
CA ARG A 422 23.62 -15.35 34.18
C ARG A 422 25.00 -15.99 34.10
N ALA A 423 25.27 -16.78 33.07
CA ALA A 423 26.56 -17.42 32.87
C ALA A 423 27.71 -16.40 32.62
N ARG A 424 27.44 -15.28 31.96
CA ARG A 424 28.47 -14.26 31.65
C ARG A 424 28.73 -13.29 32.80
N TYR A 425 27.68 -12.86 33.50
CA TYR A 425 27.77 -11.77 34.48
C TYR A 425 27.60 -12.23 35.93
N GLY A 426 27.29 -13.52 36.16
CA GLY A 426 27.11 -14.11 37.48
C GLY A 426 25.75 -13.79 38.12
N ASP A 427 25.25 -14.71 38.94
CA ASP A 427 23.94 -14.56 39.62
C ASP A 427 23.92 -13.34 40.57
N PHE A 428 25.05 -12.95 41.16
CA PHE A 428 25.15 -11.80 42.08
C PHE A 428 24.76 -10.44 41.45
N LEU A 429 24.99 -10.23 40.15
CA LEU A 429 24.59 -9.00 39.46
C LEU A 429 23.12 -9.00 39.04
N ILE A 430 22.44 -10.14 39.13
CA ILE A 430 21.08 -10.36 38.61
C ILE A 430 20.07 -10.64 39.74
N ASP A 431 20.51 -11.27 40.84
CA ASP A 431 19.69 -11.73 41.96
C ASP A 431 19.63 -10.77 43.17
N ASP A 432 20.37 -9.65 43.18
CA ASP A 432 20.30 -8.61 44.23
C ASP A 432 18.92 -7.88 44.30
N LEU A 433 17.93 -8.33 43.52
CA LEU A 433 16.63 -7.69 43.36
C LEU A 433 15.40 -8.59 43.52
N ASP A 434 15.55 -9.90 43.77
CA ASP A 434 14.42 -10.72 44.24
C ASP A 434 14.19 -10.58 45.77
N SER A 435 15.07 -9.84 46.49
CA SER A 435 15.01 -9.63 47.95
C SER A 435 14.45 -8.27 48.42
N VAL A 436 14.13 -7.34 47.50
CA VAL A 436 13.62 -5.98 47.85
C VAL A 436 12.14 -5.81 47.53
N ALA A 437 11.45 -6.84 47.06
CA ALA A 437 10.01 -6.82 46.78
C ALA A 437 9.22 -7.91 47.54
N SER A 438 9.63 -8.21 48.78
CA SER A 438 8.80 -8.95 49.75
C SER A 438 8.05 -8.00 50.68
#